data_AF-A0A0F3GU72-F1
#
_entry.id   AF-A0A0F3GU72-F1
#
_cell.length_a   1.000
_cell.length_b   1.000
_cell.length_c   1.000
_cell.angle_alpha   90.00
_cell.angle_beta   90.00
_cell.angle_gamma   90.00
#
_symmetry.space_group_name_H-M   'P 1'
#
loop_
_entity.id
_entity.type
_entity.pdbx_description
1 polymer ?
#
loop_
_entity_poly.entity_id
_entity_poly.type
_entity_poly.pdbx_seq_one_letter_code
_entity_poly.pdbx_strand_id
1 'polypeptide(L)' 'MGRYVLEIFSEDGIDERFFEDRDAAVASVKDCKQSCKIREVTLEDVFLKLTGMRIGA' A
#
# COMPACT_ATOMS: atom_id res chain seq x y z
N MET A 1 -7.27 7.11 -5.22
CA MET A 1 -6.53 5.91 -4.77
C MET A 1 -5.12 6.08 -5.29
N GLY A 2 -4.10 6.10 -4.42
CA GLY A 2 -2.70 6.27 -4.86
C GLY A 2 -2.25 5.09 -5.74
N ARG A 3 -1.26 5.31 -6.61
CA ARG A 3 -0.64 4.26 -7.45
C ARG A 3 0.32 3.37 -6.69
N TYR A 4 0.79 3.81 -5.53
CA TYR A 4 1.70 3.08 -4.67
C TYR A 4 1.09 2.99 -3.28
N VAL A 5 1.31 1.86 -2.61
CA VAL A 5 0.97 1.67 -1.19
C VAL A 5 2.24 1.29 -0.44
N LEU A 6 2.46 1.97 0.67
CA LEU A 6 3.45 1.62 1.67
C LEU A 6 2.74 0.88 2.79
N GLU A 7 3.11 -0.37 2.99
CA GLU A 7 2.66 -1.22 4.09
C GLU A 7 3.73 -1.17 5.19
N ILE A 8 3.38 -0.64 6.36
CA ILE A 8 4.24 -0.54 7.53
C ILE A 8 3.81 -1.66 8.48
N PHE A 9 4.67 -2.65 8.67
CA PHE A 9 4.40 -3.79 9.53
C PHE A 9 4.88 -3.45 10.95
N SER A 10 3.91 -3.34 11.86
CA SER A 10 4.12 -3.08 13.29
C SER A 10 3.53 -4.22 14.13
N GLU A 11 3.79 -4.23 15.44
CA GLU A 11 3.23 -5.25 16.34
C GLU A 11 1.70 -5.13 16.46
N ASP A 12 1.14 -3.92 16.28
CA ASP A 12 -0.30 -3.65 16.31
C ASP A 12 -1.02 -3.98 15.00
N GLY A 13 -0.29 -4.24 13.92
CA GLY A 13 -0.85 -4.57 12.61
C GLY A 13 -0.13 -3.91 11.45
N ILE A 14 -0.86 -3.78 10.33
CA ILE A 14 -0.34 -3.23 9.08
C ILE A 14 -0.95 -1.84 8.84
N ASP A 15 -0.10 -0.83 8.83
CA ASP A 15 -0.47 0.53 8.45
C ASP A 15 -0.26 0.72 6.95
N GLU A 16 -1.32 1.11 6.24
CA GLU A 16 -1.29 1.34 4.80
C GLU A 16 -1.27 2.85 4.48
N ARG A 17 -0.27 3.31 3.74
CA ARG A 17 -0.22 4.69 3.21
C ARG A 17 -0.17 4.70 1.69
N PHE A 18 -1.11 5.41 1.08
CA PHE A 18 -1.24 5.50 -0.38
C PHE A 18 -0.55 6.75 -0.93
N PHE A 19 0.21 6.59 -2.00
CA PHE A 19 0.95 7.64 -2.69
C PHE A 19 0.68 7.60 -4.19
N GLU A 20 0.65 8.75 -4.86
CA GLU A 20 0.54 8.82 -6.32
C GLU A 20 1.88 8.55 -7.02
N ASP A 21 2.98 8.95 -6.38
CA ASP A 21 4.33 8.84 -6.91
C ASP A 21 5.20 7.85 -6.13
N ARG A 22 6.01 7.09 -6.88
CA ARG A 22 6.96 6.13 -6.31
C ARG A 22 7.98 6.82 -5.41
N ASP A 23 8.49 7.97 -5.83
CA ASP A 23 9.49 8.73 -5.07
C ASP A 23 8.94 9.23 -3.73
N ALA A 24 7.66 9.62 -3.70
CA ALA A 24 6.99 10.00 -2.45
C ALA A 24 6.81 8.81 -1.49
N ALA A 25 6.48 7.63 -2.02
CA ALA A 25 6.42 6.40 -1.24
C ALA A 25 7.80 6.02 -0.68
N VAL A 26 8.84 6.06 -1.52
CA VAL A 26 10.23 5.73 -1.13
C VAL A 26 10.78 6.71 -0.11
N ALA A 27 10.49 8.00 -0.25
CA ALA A 27 10.87 9.01 0.75
C ALA A 27 10.29 8.67 2.13
N SER A 28 9.04 8.21 2.18
CA SER A 28 8.39 7.81 3.43
C SER A 28 8.96 6.52 4.05
N VAL A 29 9.57 5.64 3.25
CA VAL A 29 10.27 4.44 3.76
C VAL A 29 11.56 4.80 4.48
N LYS A 30 12.25 5.85 4.06
CA LYS A 30 13.53 6.25 4.69
C LYS A 30 13.37 6.60 6.18
N ASP A 31 12.21 7.12 6.56
CA ASP A 31 11.85 7.41 7.95
C ASP A 31 11.25 6.21 8.70
N CYS A 32 11.01 5.10 7.99
CA CYS A 32 10.37 3.90 8.53
C CYS A 32 11.43 3.03 9.21
N LYS A 33 11.48 3.06 10.56
CA LYS A 33 12.38 2.20 11.36
C LYS A 33 11.92 0.74 11.47
N GLN A 34 10.68 0.46 11.08
CA GLN A 34 10.05 -0.85 11.11
C GLN A 34 10.18 -1.56 9.76
N SER A 35 9.70 -2.81 9.68
CA SER A 35 9.62 -3.51 8.39
C SER A 35 8.56 -2.83 7.53
N CYS A 36 8.96 -2.28 6.39
CA CYS A 36 8.04 -1.55 5.51
C CYS A 36 8.22 -2.01 4.06
N LYS A 37 7.11 -2.14 3.32
CA LYS A 37 7.09 -2.65 1.94
C LYS A 37 6.32 -1.70 1.03
N ILE A 38 6.92 -1.34 -0.10
CA ILE A 38 6.24 -0.57 -1.15
C ILE A 38 5.72 -1.53 -2.21
N ARG A 39 4.47 -1.35 -2.62
CA ARG A 39 3.81 -2.08 -3.70
C ARG A 39 3.06 -1.13 -4.62
N GLU A 40 2.98 -1.46 -5.91
CA GLU A 40 2.05 -0.78 -6.82
C GLU A 40 0.62 -1.22 -6.57
N VAL A 41 -0.27 -0.25 -6.45
CA VAL A 41 -1.71 -0.47 -6.35
C VAL A 41 -2.22 -0.80 -7.74
N THR A 42 -2.71 -2.02 -7.89
CA THR A 42 -3.31 -2.46 -9.15
C THR A 42 -4.80 -2.08 -9.20
N LEU A 43 -5.38 -2.05 -10.40
CA LEU A 43 -6.83 -1.89 -10.56
C LEU A 43 -7.61 -2.99 -9.83
N GLU A 44 -7.03 -4.19 -9.73
CA GLU A 44 -7.60 -5.31 -9.01
C GLU A 44 -7.65 -5.06 -7.49
N ASP A 45 -6.59 -4.49 -6.90
CA ASP A 45 -6.57 -4.10 -5.49
C ASP A 45 -7.65 -3.04 -5.18
N VAL A 46 -7.78 -2.03 -6.05
CA VAL A 46 -8.80 -0.98 -5.90
C VAL A 46 -10.20 -1.58 -6.02
N PHE A 47 -10.40 -2.47 -6.99
CA PHE A 47 -11.67 -3.16 -7.18
C PHE A 47 -12.04 -3.99 -5.96
N LEU A 48 -11.10 -4.79 -5.43
CA LEU A 48 -11.27 -5.57 -4.20
C LEU A 48 -11.66 -4.69 -3.01
N LYS A 49 -10.96 -3.57 -2.81
CA LYS A 49 -11.18 -2.68 -1.67
C LYS A 49 -12.52 -1.94 -1.76
N LEU A 50 -12.98 -1.61 -2.97
CA LEU A 50 -14.26 -0.93 -3.19
C LEU A 50 -15.47 -1.86 -3.19
N THR A 51 -15.31 -3.08 -3.69
CA THR A 51 -16.44 -4.01 -3.92
C THR A 51 -16.51 -5.15 -2.91
N GLY A 52 -15.41 -5.43 -2.19
CA GLY A 52 -15.29 -6.61 -1.33
C GLY A 52 -15.30 -7.94 -2.10
N MET A 53 -15.27 -7.90 -3.44
CA MET A 53 -15.32 -9.06 -4.31
C MET A 53 -13.96 -9.30 -4.96
N ARG A 54 -13.50 -10.55 -4.95
CA ARG A 54 -12.35 -10.98 -5.76
C ARG A 54 -12.76 -11.04 -7.23
N ILE A 55 -11.94 -10.48 -8.13
CA ILE A 55 -12.07 -10.76 -9.56
C ILE A 55 -11.52 -12.18 -9.78
N GLY A 56 -12.39 -13.09 -10.19
CA GLY A 56 -12.04 -14.48 -10.48
C GLY A 56 -12.49 -15.46 -9.39
N ALA A 57 -13.63 -16.08 -9.63
CA ALA A 57 -13.93 -17.44 -9.20
C ALA A 57 -14.11 -18.29 -10.46
#